data_AF-A0A2T4VN57-F1
#
_entry.id   AF-A0A2T4VN57-F1
#
_cell.length_a   1.000
_cell.length_b   1.000
_cell.length_c   1.000
_cell.angle_alpha   90.00
_cell.angle_beta   90.00
_cell.angle_gamma   90.00
#
_symmetry.space_group_name_H-M   'P 1'
#
loop_
_entity.id
_entity.type
_entity.pdbx_description
1 polymer ?
#
loop_
_entity_poly.entity_id
_entity_poly.type
_entity_poly.pdbx_seq_one_letter_code
_entity_poly.pdbx_strand_id
1 'polypeptide(L)'
;MPLATHALSHQSGVSAEPSRKVLLVDQAKELRLYLTALLRTVGCEVVSVDNLLAARMELSRFRPLMVLVDWRALPADGGPGCAALRSHPQNGDVPVLIVVGEGTPAELLEACVQGGADDCMLGPVRITELQARLDVLRDKSPWAISPRLMERRSPRTVLMVGEAASSREGLGAHLEACGHHLLYAPTTERAVALVAEYGEPVHLLLVCTHVTSVEEMMRVERLRTETRLGRVHTVVVTDSDVAEVPMLGQVWLSARTLAPRHLLARINGLLQRNAVALLVDERVPFVCPVEFREVGGFSWSSCYSSALSPGGLFVRTLVPARPGAALELRIHLPTTREVLEGPGLVSWSNPYAPRRSAAYPLGMGIQFLGMSPRRLMQLRELIRASSFA
;
A
#
# COMPACT_ATOMS: atom_id res chain seq x y z
N MET A 1 22.86 -47.83 -43.85
CA MET A 1 22.79 -46.59 -43.05
C MET A 1 21.58 -46.65 -42.13
N PRO A 2 21.78 -46.72 -40.81
CA PRO A 2 20.88 -46.13 -39.84
C PRO A 2 21.56 -44.95 -39.12
N LEU A 3 20.75 -43.94 -38.80
CA LEU A 3 21.14 -42.66 -38.20
C LEU A 3 21.54 -42.79 -36.73
N ALA A 4 22.50 -41.93 -36.34
CA ALA A 4 23.17 -41.87 -35.06
C ALA A 4 22.24 -41.53 -33.87
N THR A 5 22.46 -42.23 -32.77
CA THR A 5 21.92 -41.95 -31.43
C THR A 5 22.68 -40.79 -30.80
N HIS A 6 22.07 -39.61 -30.69
CA HIS A 6 22.56 -38.55 -29.80
C HIS A 6 21.85 -38.66 -28.46
N ALA A 7 22.59 -39.09 -27.44
CA ALA A 7 22.18 -38.98 -26.05
C ALA A 7 22.17 -37.49 -25.66
N LEU A 8 20.98 -36.93 -25.45
CA LEU A 8 20.81 -35.63 -24.82
C LEU A 8 20.89 -35.83 -23.30
N SER A 9 22.02 -35.40 -22.74
CA SER A 9 22.22 -35.23 -21.31
C SER A 9 21.18 -34.26 -20.74
N HIS A 10 20.26 -34.75 -19.93
CA HIS A 10 19.47 -33.92 -19.02
C HIS A 10 20.42 -33.29 -18.00
N GLN A 11 20.83 -32.04 -18.22
CA GLN A 11 21.29 -31.20 -17.13
C GLN A 11 20.07 -30.70 -16.36
N SER A 12 19.87 -31.27 -15.18
CA SER A 12 18.92 -30.82 -14.17
C SER A 12 19.19 -29.35 -13.83
N GLY A 13 18.29 -28.46 -14.25
CA GLY A 13 18.27 -27.09 -13.76
C GLY A 13 18.06 -27.11 -12.25
N VAL A 14 19.07 -26.66 -11.50
CA VAL A 14 18.94 -26.40 -10.07
C VAL A 14 17.96 -25.25 -9.93
N SER A 15 16.70 -25.54 -9.64
CA SER A 15 15.76 -24.56 -9.10
C SER A 15 16.36 -24.09 -7.77
N ALA A 16 16.94 -22.89 -7.74
CA ALA A 16 17.49 -22.31 -6.53
C ALA A 16 16.38 -22.28 -5.46
N GLU A 17 16.57 -23.00 -4.34
CA GLU A 17 15.63 -22.90 -3.23
C GLU A 17 15.47 -21.43 -2.83
N PRO A 18 14.24 -20.94 -2.59
CA PRO A 18 14.04 -19.57 -2.14
C PRO A 18 14.83 -19.35 -0.85
N SER A 19 15.63 -18.26 -0.84
CA SER A 19 16.41 -17.82 0.32
C SER A 19 15.55 -17.92 1.59
N ARG A 20 16.03 -18.57 2.65
CA ARG A 20 15.32 -18.63 3.95
C ARG A 20 15.82 -17.57 4.93
N LYS A 21 16.67 -16.65 4.46
CA LYS A 21 17.36 -15.66 5.29
C LYS A 21 16.44 -14.50 5.64
N VAL A 22 16.43 -14.13 6.91
CA VAL A 22 15.79 -12.91 7.45
C VAL A 22 16.87 -12.03 8.03
N LEU A 23 16.81 -10.73 7.70
CA LEU A 23 17.68 -9.73 8.30
C LEU A 23 16.95 -9.08 9.48
N LEU A 24 17.47 -9.26 10.69
CA LEU A 24 16.90 -8.72 11.93
C LEU A 24 17.72 -7.51 12.41
N VAL A 25 17.06 -6.38 12.67
CA VAL A 25 17.68 -5.15 13.18
C VAL A 25 17.10 -4.85 14.55
N ASP A 26 17.91 -4.97 15.59
CA ASP A 26 17.48 -4.72 16.97
C ASP A 26 18.68 -4.34 17.84
N GLN A 27 18.60 -3.21 18.55
CA GLN A 27 19.68 -2.74 19.41
C GLN A 27 19.77 -3.56 20.70
N ALA A 28 18.65 -4.08 21.20
CA ALA A 28 18.59 -4.85 22.44
C ALA A 28 19.07 -6.29 22.19
N LYS A 29 20.13 -6.70 22.89
CA LYS A 29 20.74 -8.02 22.68
C LYS A 29 19.79 -9.15 23.07
N GLU A 30 19.05 -8.99 24.15
CA GLU A 30 18.13 -9.98 24.70
C GLU A 30 16.94 -10.22 23.74
N LEU A 31 16.33 -9.14 23.25
CA LEU A 31 15.20 -9.22 22.32
C LEU A 31 15.62 -9.79 20.95
N ARG A 32 16.81 -9.41 20.48
CA ARG A 32 17.43 -9.98 19.27
C ARG A 32 17.67 -11.47 19.39
N LEU A 33 18.13 -11.97 20.55
CA LEU A 33 18.29 -13.40 20.80
C LEU A 33 16.94 -14.13 20.78
N TYR A 34 15.92 -13.56 21.44
CA TYR A 34 14.55 -14.09 21.44
C TYR A 34 13.97 -14.20 20.02
N LEU A 35 13.97 -13.10 19.26
CA LEU A 35 13.43 -13.08 17.89
C LEU A 35 14.22 -13.99 16.95
N THR A 36 15.54 -14.09 17.13
CA THR A 36 16.38 -15.03 16.39
C THR A 36 15.96 -16.48 16.66
N ALA A 37 15.69 -16.85 17.92
CA ALA A 37 15.22 -18.19 18.26
C ALA A 37 13.83 -18.48 17.67
N LEU A 38 12.93 -17.50 17.72
CA LEU A 38 11.58 -17.62 17.15
C LEU A 38 11.63 -17.82 15.61
N LEU A 39 12.42 -17.00 14.91
CA LEU A 39 12.66 -17.10 13.46
C LEU A 39 13.28 -18.45 13.06
N ARG A 40 14.22 -18.97 13.85
CA ARG A 40 14.80 -20.30 13.61
C ARG A 40 13.78 -21.42 13.76
N THR A 41 12.84 -21.28 14.70
CA THR A 41 11.75 -22.26 14.92
C THR A 41 10.83 -22.37 13.70
N VAL A 42 10.62 -21.28 12.95
CA VAL A 42 9.84 -21.24 11.69
C VAL A 42 10.69 -21.51 10.43
N GLY A 43 11.90 -22.05 10.63
CA GLY A 43 12.79 -22.52 9.57
C GLY A 43 13.54 -21.42 8.82
N CYS A 44 13.74 -20.25 9.44
CA CYS A 44 14.56 -19.18 8.87
C CYS A 44 16.02 -19.24 9.33
N GLU A 45 16.91 -18.88 8.41
CA GLU A 45 18.26 -18.43 8.76
C GLU A 45 18.17 -16.95 9.14
N VAL A 46 18.89 -16.53 10.18
CA VAL A 46 18.81 -15.16 10.69
C VAL A 46 20.18 -14.52 10.65
N VAL A 47 20.28 -13.37 9.98
CA VAL A 47 21.41 -12.45 10.09
C VAL A 47 20.92 -11.29 10.95
N SER A 48 21.53 -11.07 12.11
CA SER A 48 21.11 -10.03 13.03
C SER A 48 22.16 -8.92 13.15
N VAL A 49 21.72 -7.68 13.11
CA VAL A 49 22.53 -6.46 13.28
C VAL A 49 21.89 -5.57 14.35
N ASP A 50 22.61 -4.56 14.85
CA ASP A 50 22.10 -3.63 15.88
C ASP A 50 21.58 -2.30 15.30
N ASN A 51 21.84 -1.99 14.03
CA ASN A 51 21.43 -0.71 13.47
C ASN A 51 21.15 -0.77 11.96
N LEU A 52 20.47 0.26 11.46
CA LEU A 52 20.05 0.35 10.06
C LEU A 52 21.23 0.47 9.08
N LEU A 53 22.34 1.09 9.48
CA LEU A 53 23.53 1.21 8.63
C LEU A 53 24.15 -0.18 8.37
N ALA A 54 24.30 -0.97 9.44
CA ALA A 54 24.74 -2.36 9.34
C ALA A 54 23.78 -3.20 8.50
N ALA A 55 22.46 -2.99 8.67
CA ALA A 55 21.45 -3.66 7.84
C ALA A 55 21.62 -3.33 6.35
N ARG A 56 21.85 -2.06 6.01
CA ARG A 56 22.09 -1.63 4.63
C ARG A 56 23.35 -2.26 4.03
N MET A 57 24.42 -2.44 4.83
CA MET A 57 25.62 -3.15 4.39
C MET A 57 25.35 -4.64 4.11
N GLU A 58 24.57 -5.29 4.98
CA GLU A 58 24.19 -6.70 4.77
C GLU A 58 23.28 -6.90 3.55
N LEU A 59 22.41 -5.92 3.22
CA LEU A 59 21.64 -5.93 1.97
C LEU A 59 22.52 -5.87 0.71
N SER A 60 23.77 -5.43 0.79
CA SER A 60 24.72 -5.53 -0.32
C SER A 60 25.38 -6.92 -0.42
N ARG A 61 25.34 -7.72 0.64
CA ARG A 61 25.97 -9.05 0.71
C ARG A 61 25.04 -10.18 0.33
N PHE A 62 23.76 -10.07 0.66
CA PHE A 62 22.75 -11.07 0.33
C PHE A 62 21.35 -10.45 0.23
N ARG A 63 20.41 -11.20 -0.37
CA ARG A 63 18.99 -10.83 -0.45
C ARG A 63 18.16 -11.62 0.57
N PRO A 64 17.72 -11.00 1.68
CA PRO A 64 16.80 -11.64 2.62
C PRO A 64 15.37 -11.73 2.05
N LEU A 65 14.54 -12.60 2.64
CA LEU A 65 13.09 -12.65 2.43
C LEU A 65 12.40 -11.38 2.93
N MET A 66 12.88 -10.87 4.07
CA MET A 66 12.40 -9.64 4.69
C MET A 66 13.47 -9.05 5.60
N VAL A 67 13.34 -7.75 5.85
CA VAL A 67 14.01 -7.04 6.93
C VAL A 67 13.01 -6.82 8.06
N LEU A 68 13.33 -7.31 9.26
CA LEU A 68 12.55 -7.07 10.47
C LEU A 68 13.28 -6.08 11.36
N VAL A 69 12.66 -4.95 11.68
CA VAL A 69 13.28 -3.84 12.41
C VAL A 69 12.54 -3.61 13.72
N ASP A 70 13.20 -3.74 14.86
CA ASP A 70 12.66 -3.26 16.13
C ASP A 70 12.56 -1.73 16.10
N TRP A 71 11.44 -1.20 16.59
CA TRP A 71 11.21 0.24 16.52
C TRP A 71 12.29 1.06 17.25
N ARG A 72 12.94 0.50 18.28
CA ARG A 72 14.00 1.20 19.03
C ARG A 72 15.29 1.34 18.23
N ALA A 73 15.45 0.58 17.14
CA ALA A 73 16.58 0.71 16.23
C ALA A 73 16.40 1.82 15.20
N LEU A 74 15.23 2.47 15.19
CA LEU A 74 14.91 3.56 14.27
C LEU A 74 15.33 4.92 14.84
N PRO A 75 15.66 5.91 13.98
CA PRO A 75 15.93 7.27 14.41
C PRO A 75 14.69 7.90 15.06
N ALA A 76 14.84 8.38 16.30
CA ALA A 76 13.74 9.01 17.05
C ALA A 76 13.30 10.36 16.47
N ASP A 77 14.14 11.00 15.66
CA ASP A 77 13.94 12.31 15.03
C ASP A 77 13.22 12.24 13.67
N GLY A 78 12.78 11.04 13.26
CA GLY A 78 12.17 10.85 11.93
C GLY A 78 13.20 10.92 10.79
N GLY A 79 14.50 10.84 11.10
CA GLY A 79 15.57 10.67 10.12
C GLY A 79 15.35 9.42 9.23
N PRO A 80 16.18 9.20 8.20
CA PRO A 80 15.93 8.19 7.18
C PRO A 80 15.97 6.77 7.77
N GLY A 81 14.80 6.28 8.21
CA GLY A 81 14.59 4.96 8.79
C GLY A 81 14.37 3.91 7.70
N CYS A 82 13.11 3.51 7.50
CA CYS A 82 12.73 2.60 6.41
C CYS A 82 13.20 3.11 5.03
N ALA A 83 13.16 4.42 4.80
CA ALA A 83 13.57 5.04 3.54
C ALA A 83 15.05 4.75 3.19
N ALA A 84 15.94 4.63 4.20
CA ALA A 84 17.34 4.27 3.98
C ALA A 84 17.50 2.82 3.52
N LEU A 85 16.65 1.90 3.97
CA LEU A 85 16.67 0.52 3.46
C LEU A 85 16.08 0.46 2.05
N ARG A 86 15.04 1.26 1.79
CA ARG A 86 14.37 1.35 0.48
C ARG A 86 15.22 1.93 -0.63
N SER A 87 16.11 2.86 -0.33
CA SER A 87 17.03 3.43 -1.32
C SER A 87 18.20 2.51 -1.67
N HIS A 88 18.21 1.25 -1.23
CA HIS A 88 19.23 0.29 -1.62
C HIS A 88 19.05 -0.14 -3.08
N PRO A 89 20.06 -0.02 -3.95
CA PRO A 89 19.90 -0.14 -5.41
C PRO A 89 19.48 -1.53 -5.89
N GLN A 90 19.91 -2.59 -5.20
CA GLN A 90 19.65 -3.97 -5.61
C GLN A 90 18.52 -4.66 -4.85
N ASN A 91 18.24 -4.19 -3.63
CA ASN A 91 17.40 -4.89 -2.64
C ASN A 91 16.43 -3.94 -1.92
N GLY A 92 16.17 -2.76 -2.49
CA GLY A 92 15.18 -1.81 -1.94
C GLY A 92 13.73 -2.31 -2.05
N ASP A 93 13.50 -3.32 -2.88
CA ASP A 93 12.21 -3.99 -3.05
C ASP A 93 11.94 -5.09 -2.01
N VAL A 94 12.94 -5.47 -1.21
CA VAL A 94 12.78 -6.42 -0.10
C VAL A 94 11.77 -5.90 0.93
N PRO A 95 10.85 -6.72 1.43
CA PRO A 95 9.89 -6.31 2.44
C PRO A 95 10.52 -5.80 3.73
N VAL A 96 10.04 -4.66 4.23
CA VAL A 96 10.49 -4.07 5.51
C VAL A 96 9.33 -4.08 6.49
N LEU A 97 9.51 -4.78 7.61
CA LEU A 97 8.51 -4.94 8.66
C LEU A 97 9.01 -4.32 9.96
N ILE A 98 8.12 -3.64 10.68
CA ILE A 98 8.45 -3.03 11.98
C ILE A 98 7.91 -3.89 13.12
N VAL A 99 8.72 -4.16 14.13
CA VAL A 99 8.23 -4.66 15.44
C VAL A 99 7.88 -3.45 16.28
N VAL A 100 6.59 -3.26 16.51
CA VAL A 100 6.03 -2.17 17.32
C VAL A 100 5.85 -2.68 18.74
N GLY A 101 6.27 -1.91 19.73
CA GLY A 101 6.18 -2.29 21.13
C GLY A 101 5.38 -1.30 21.96
N GLU A 102 5.25 -1.60 23.25
CA GLU A 102 4.75 -0.62 24.20
C GLU A 102 5.67 0.62 24.22
N GLY A 103 5.06 1.80 24.13
CA GLY A 103 5.79 3.07 24.11
C GLY A 103 6.35 3.48 22.75
N THR A 104 6.06 2.77 21.65
CA THR A 104 6.41 3.24 20.31
C THR A 104 5.71 4.59 20.04
N PRO A 105 6.44 5.67 19.73
CA PRO A 105 5.83 6.97 19.39
C PRO A 105 4.98 6.89 18.13
N ALA A 106 3.87 7.63 18.09
CA ALA A 106 2.95 7.65 16.95
C ALA A 106 3.66 8.18 15.69
N GLU A 107 4.39 9.27 15.87
CA GLU A 107 5.13 10.01 14.84
C GLU A 107 6.22 9.13 14.22
N LEU A 108 6.85 8.27 15.03
CA LEU A 108 7.84 7.31 14.56
C LEU A 108 7.20 6.25 13.65
N LEU A 109 6.03 5.73 14.05
CA LEU A 109 5.30 4.75 13.24
C LEU A 109 4.84 5.39 11.93
N GLU A 110 4.30 6.61 11.96
CA GLU A 110 3.95 7.40 10.77
C GLU A 110 5.15 7.59 9.83
N ALA A 111 6.29 8.01 10.37
CA ALA A 111 7.53 8.16 9.60
C ALA A 111 7.98 6.84 8.96
N CYS A 112 7.78 5.70 9.63
CA CYS A 112 8.07 4.38 9.06
C CYS A 112 7.15 4.03 7.89
N VAL A 113 5.85 4.29 8.03
CA VAL A 113 4.87 4.06 6.98
C VAL A 113 5.20 4.93 5.75
N GLN A 114 5.47 6.23 5.97
CA GLN A 114 5.89 7.16 4.91
C GLN A 114 7.23 6.75 4.29
N GLY A 115 8.15 6.22 5.11
CA GLY A 115 9.43 5.67 4.69
C GLY A 115 9.35 4.32 3.97
N GLY A 116 8.15 3.76 3.82
CA GLY A 116 7.89 2.57 3.02
C GLY A 116 7.96 1.25 3.79
N ALA A 117 7.66 1.21 5.09
CA ALA A 117 7.36 -0.04 5.79
C ALA A 117 6.16 -0.76 5.13
N ASP A 118 6.23 -2.07 4.93
CA ASP A 118 5.14 -2.82 4.29
C ASP A 118 4.10 -3.33 5.30
N ASP A 119 4.54 -3.66 6.51
CA ASP A 119 3.71 -4.26 7.56
C ASP A 119 4.33 -4.00 8.94
N CYS A 120 3.62 -4.33 10.01
CA CYS A 120 4.16 -4.35 11.36
C CYS A 120 3.67 -5.54 12.18
N MET A 121 4.38 -5.84 13.25
CA MET A 121 3.99 -6.84 14.26
C MET A 121 4.03 -6.20 15.64
N LEU A 122 2.98 -6.41 16.43
CA LEU A 122 2.99 -5.98 17.82
C LEU A 122 3.82 -6.93 18.69
N GLY A 123 4.64 -6.33 19.54
CA GLY A 123 5.39 -7.00 20.58
C GLY A 123 4.48 -7.39 21.75
N PRO A 124 4.65 -8.57 22.36
CA PRO A 124 5.60 -9.61 21.98
C PRO A 124 5.20 -10.35 20.69
N VAL A 125 6.17 -10.51 19.77
CA VAL A 125 5.92 -11.16 18.47
C VAL A 125 5.58 -12.63 18.68
N ARG A 126 4.45 -13.05 18.10
CA ARG A 126 3.93 -14.42 18.18
C ARG A 126 4.40 -15.27 17.00
N ILE A 127 4.63 -16.55 17.26
CA ILE A 127 5.10 -17.49 16.22
C ILE A 127 4.12 -17.58 15.04
N THR A 128 2.81 -17.56 15.32
CA THR A 128 1.75 -17.63 14.31
C THR A 128 1.76 -16.43 13.37
N GLU A 129 2.02 -15.24 13.91
CA GLU A 129 2.12 -14.00 13.13
C GLU A 129 3.32 -14.01 12.19
N LEU A 130 4.46 -14.51 12.69
CA LEU A 130 5.69 -14.61 11.94
C LEU A 130 5.57 -15.64 10.81
N GLN A 131 5.01 -16.81 11.14
CA GLN A 131 4.76 -17.89 10.19
C GLN A 131 3.86 -17.44 9.04
N ALA A 132 2.75 -16.74 9.33
CA ALA A 132 1.81 -16.28 8.31
C ALA A 132 2.48 -15.37 7.27
N ARG A 133 3.35 -14.46 7.71
CA ARG A 133 4.10 -13.54 6.81
C ARG A 133 5.14 -14.29 5.99
N LEU A 134 5.88 -15.20 6.62
CA LEU A 134 6.87 -16.01 5.91
C LEU A 134 6.23 -16.93 4.87
N ASP A 135 5.04 -17.49 5.12
CA ASP A 135 4.34 -18.31 4.14
C ASP A 135 3.94 -17.50 2.91
N VAL A 136 3.43 -16.27 3.09
CA VAL A 136 3.14 -15.35 1.98
C VAL A 136 4.41 -15.01 1.20
N LEU A 137 5.52 -14.69 1.89
CA LEU A 137 6.79 -14.33 1.25
C LEU A 137 7.49 -15.51 0.56
N ARG A 138 7.12 -16.75 0.92
CA ARG A 138 7.55 -17.99 0.26
C ARG A 138 6.59 -18.43 -0.85
N ASP A 139 5.72 -17.52 -1.30
CA ASP A 139 4.80 -17.68 -2.43
C ASP A 139 3.70 -18.74 -2.21
N LYS A 140 3.31 -18.97 -0.94
CA LYS A 140 2.13 -19.76 -0.60
C LYS A 140 0.92 -18.84 -0.46
N SER A 141 0.38 -18.37 -1.58
CA SER A 141 -0.82 -17.52 -1.53
C SER A 141 -2.01 -18.29 -0.91
N PRO A 142 -2.67 -17.75 0.15
CA PRO A 142 -3.68 -18.50 0.90
C PRO A 142 -5.07 -18.57 0.24
N TRP A 143 -5.30 -17.94 -0.90
CA TRP A 143 -6.58 -18.06 -1.66
C TRP A 143 -6.51 -17.43 -3.06
N ALA A 144 -7.06 -18.13 -4.05
CA ALA A 144 -7.30 -17.59 -5.40
C ALA A 144 -8.68 -16.90 -5.44
N ILE A 145 -8.74 -15.65 -5.90
CA ILE A 145 -9.99 -14.87 -6.00
C ILE A 145 -10.71 -15.20 -7.31
N SER A 146 -12.04 -15.32 -7.30
CA SER A 146 -12.83 -15.41 -8.53
C SER A 146 -12.77 -14.10 -9.36
N PRO A 147 -12.48 -14.15 -10.67
CA PRO A 147 -12.27 -12.96 -11.52
C PRO A 147 -13.44 -11.97 -11.54
N ARG A 148 -14.68 -12.46 -11.51
CA ARG A 148 -15.89 -11.61 -11.58
C ARG A 148 -16.15 -10.79 -10.32
N LEU A 149 -15.68 -11.25 -9.16
CA LEU A 149 -15.78 -10.49 -7.90
C LEU A 149 -14.62 -9.48 -7.77
N MET A 150 -13.46 -9.80 -8.35
CA MET A 150 -12.34 -8.86 -8.52
C MET A 150 -12.77 -7.65 -9.34
N GLU A 151 -13.35 -7.82 -10.53
CA GLU A 151 -13.69 -6.68 -11.41
C GLU A 151 -14.58 -5.59 -10.79
N ARG A 152 -15.48 -5.95 -9.87
CA ARG A 152 -16.39 -5.00 -9.19
C ARG A 152 -15.78 -4.31 -7.97
N ARG A 153 -14.72 -4.88 -7.38
CA ARG A 153 -14.14 -4.43 -6.10
C ARG A 153 -12.65 -4.11 -6.18
N SER A 154 -12.00 -4.39 -7.30
CA SER A 154 -10.59 -4.10 -7.52
C SER A 154 -10.34 -2.59 -7.57
N PRO A 155 -9.19 -2.14 -7.03
CA PRO A 155 -8.70 -0.79 -7.25
C PRO A 155 -8.66 -0.47 -8.75
N ARG A 156 -9.11 0.72 -9.13
CA ARG A 156 -8.93 1.19 -10.49
C ARG A 156 -7.58 1.90 -10.58
N THR A 157 -6.84 1.63 -11.64
CA THR A 157 -5.56 2.29 -11.91
C THR A 157 -5.82 3.65 -12.55
N VAL A 158 -5.34 4.71 -11.90
CA VAL A 158 -5.39 6.08 -12.36
C VAL A 158 -3.98 6.54 -12.71
N LEU A 159 -3.75 6.88 -13.98
CA LEU A 159 -2.51 7.53 -14.39
C LEU A 159 -2.66 9.03 -14.16
N MET A 160 -1.88 9.59 -13.24
CA MET A 160 -1.92 11.01 -12.89
C MET A 160 -0.69 11.73 -13.47
N VAL A 161 -0.93 12.72 -14.33
CA VAL A 161 0.13 13.42 -15.08
C VAL A 161 0.15 14.91 -14.75
N GLY A 162 1.33 15.44 -14.42
CA GLY A 162 1.57 16.87 -14.20
C GLY A 162 2.37 17.15 -12.92
N GLU A 163 2.98 18.33 -12.81
CA GLU A 163 3.84 18.66 -11.66
C GLU A 163 3.07 18.67 -10.34
N ALA A 164 1.85 19.22 -10.34
CA ALA A 164 0.93 19.22 -9.19
C ALA A 164 0.44 17.81 -8.79
N ALA A 165 0.60 16.79 -9.66
CA ALA A 165 0.30 15.41 -9.33
C ALA A 165 1.28 14.82 -8.30
N SER A 166 2.46 15.44 -8.15
CA SER A 166 3.52 14.95 -7.26
C SER A 166 3.30 15.32 -5.79
N SER A 167 2.26 16.11 -5.47
CA SER A 167 2.02 16.59 -4.11
C SER A 167 1.25 15.57 -3.26
N ARG A 168 1.75 15.34 -2.04
CA ARG A 168 1.17 14.38 -1.07
C ARG A 168 -0.10 14.86 -0.38
N GLU A 169 -0.48 16.12 -0.58
CA GLU A 169 -1.66 16.76 0.04
C GLU A 169 -2.77 17.05 -0.99
N GLY A 170 -2.63 16.52 -2.21
CA GLY A 170 -3.51 16.83 -3.33
C GLY A 170 -4.58 15.77 -3.63
N LEU A 171 -5.21 15.94 -4.79
CA LEU A 171 -6.20 15.03 -5.36
C LEU A 171 -5.70 13.57 -5.47
N GLY A 172 -4.39 13.39 -5.74
CA GLY A 172 -3.77 12.08 -5.84
C GLY A 172 -3.87 11.29 -4.53
N ALA A 173 -3.42 11.88 -3.43
CA ALA A 173 -3.51 11.30 -2.10
C ALA A 173 -4.96 10.94 -1.71
N HIS A 174 -5.93 11.77 -2.09
CA HIS A 174 -7.34 11.47 -1.86
C HIS A 174 -7.85 10.28 -2.68
N LEU A 175 -7.41 10.13 -3.93
CA LEU A 175 -7.76 8.97 -4.76
C LEU A 175 -7.10 7.68 -4.26
N GLU A 176 -5.87 7.76 -3.77
CA GLU A 176 -5.19 6.66 -3.08
C GLU A 176 -5.91 6.30 -1.77
N ALA A 177 -6.32 7.29 -0.99
CA ALA A 177 -7.14 7.09 0.20
C ALA A 177 -8.50 6.44 -0.14
N CYS A 178 -9.06 6.72 -1.31
CA CYS A 178 -10.25 6.03 -1.85
C CYS A 178 -9.97 4.59 -2.30
N GLY A 179 -8.72 4.11 -2.23
CA GLY A 179 -8.32 2.76 -2.61
C GLY A 179 -8.15 2.56 -4.11
N HIS A 180 -7.79 3.62 -4.85
CA HIS A 180 -7.35 3.52 -6.24
C HIS A 180 -5.84 3.35 -6.32
N HIS A 181 -5.35 2.80 -7.43
CA HIS A 181 -3.91 2.69 -7.68
C HIS A 181 -3.45 3.87 -8.52
N LEU A 182 -2.49 4.67 -8.04
CA LEU A 182 -2.01 5.83 -8.78
C LEU A 182 -0.64 5.60 -9.39
N LEU A 183 -0.53 5.90 -10.68
CA LEU A 183 0.72 6.00 -11.41
C LEU A 183 1.04 7.48 -11.57
N TYR A 184 1.97 7.98 -10.76
CA TYR A 184 2.38 9.39 -10.81
C TYR A 184 3.44 9.61 -11.88
N ALA A 185 3.15 10.51 -12.79
CA ALA A 185 4.08 10.94 -13.82
C ALA A 185 4.18 12.48 -13.82
N PRO A 186 5.34 13.06 -13.45
CA PRO A 186 5.49 14.52 -13.42
C PRO A 186 5.40 15.12 -14.83
N THR A 187 5.75 14.34 -15.85
CA THR A 187 5.71 14.75 -17.26
C THR A 187 5.02 13.70 -18.14
N THR A 188 4.61 14.13 -19.33
CA THR A 188 4.03 13.28 -20.37
C THR A 188 4.97 12.18 -20.82
N GLU A 189 6.26 12.46 -20.93
CA GLU A 189 7.28 11.50 -21.38
C GLU A 189 7.46 10.40 -20.33
N ARG A 190 7.50 10.77 -19.04
CA ARG A 190 7.52 9.77 -17.96
C ARG A 190 6.24 8.95 -17.94
N ALA A 191 5.08 9.57 -18.22
CA ALA A 191 3.80 8.87 -18.26
C ALA A 191 3.80 7.76 -19.33
N VAL A 192 4.33 8.03 -20.52
CA VAL A 192 4.47 7.02 -21.59
C VAL A 192 5.36 5.87 -21.14
N ALA A 193 6.55 6.17 -20.61
CA ALA A 193 7.46 5.15 -20.10
C ALA A 193 6.84 4.34 -18.95
N LEU A 194 6.08 5.00 -18.07
CA LEU A 194 5.45 4.37 -16.90
C LEU A 194 4.34 3.42 -17.31
N VAL A 195 3.51 3.76 -18.30
CA VAL A 195 2.49 2.85 -18.83
C VAL A 195 3.13 1.63 -19.48
N ALA A 196 4.21 1.82 -20.25
CA ALA A 196 4.94 0.73 -20.88
C ALA A 196 5.59 -0.22 -19.85
N GLU A 197 6.16 0.34 -18.78
CA GLU A 197 6.75 -0.38 -17.66
C GLU A 197 5.68 -1.12 -16.82
N TYR A 198 4.53 -0.49 -16.62
CA TYR A 198 3.45 -1.01 -15.79
C TYR A 198 2.78 -2.25 -16.40
N GLY A 199 2.57 -2.26 -17.72
CA GLY A 199 2.08 -3.45 -18.46
C GLY A 199 0.63 -3.89 -18.18
N GLU A 200 -0.06 -3.22 -17.26
CA GLU A 200 -1.44 -3.51 -16.82
C GLU A 200 -2.41 -2.40 -17.27
N PRO A 201 -3.74 -2.63 -17.30
CA PRO A 201 -4.69 -1.66 -17.84
C PRO A 201 -4.86 -0.43 -16.94
N VAL A 202 -4.67 0.75 -17.53
CA VAL A 202 -5.06 2.03 -16.92
C VAL A 202 -6.56 2.25 -17.12
N HIS A 203 -7.25 2.62 -16.05
CA HIS A 203 -8.70 2.76 -16.01
C HIS A 203 -9.17 4.21 -16.10
N LEU A 204 -8.30 5.17 -15.76
CA LEU A 204 -8.53 6.60 -15.88
C LEU A 204 -7.21 7.32 -16.15
N LEU A 205 -7.21 8.26 -17.09
CA LEU A 205 -6.13 9.23 -17.26
C LEU A 205 -6.55 10.55 -16.62
N LEU A 206 -5.78 11.02 -15.64
CA LEU A 206 -5.99 12.28 -14.93
C LEU A 206 -4.82 13.22 -15.23
N VAL A 207 -5.07 14.34 -15.90
CA VAL A 207 -4.03 15.32 -16.24
C VAL A 207 -4.25 16.60 -15.44
N CYS A 208 -3.26 17.04 -14.69
CA CYS A 208 -3.29 18.28 -13.92
C CYS A 208 -2.46 19.36 -14.64
N THR A 209 -3.09 20.48 -15.00
CA THR A 209 -2.43 21.57 -15.74
C THR A 209 -2.87 22.95 -15.25
N HIS A 210 -1.98 23.93 -15.25
CA HIS A 210 -2.30 25.28 -14.75
C HIS A 210 -2.95 26.18 -15.82
N VAL A 211 -2.83 25.82 -17.10
CA VAL A 211 -3.32 26.62 -18.22
C VAL A 211 -4.26 25.80 -19.11
N THR A 212 -5.21 26.48 -19.73
CA THR A 212 -6.09 25.87 -20.74
C THR A 212 -5.73 26.47 -22.10
N SER A 213 -5.00 25.71 -22.92
CA SER A 213 -4.55 26.14 -24.25
C SER A 213 -4.72 25.04 -25.29
N VAL A 214 -4.74 25.41 -26.58
CA VAL A 214 -4.78 24.45 -27.70
C VAL A 214 -3.55 23.53 -27.68
N GLU A 215 -2.39 24.05 -27.30
CA GLU A 215 -1.15 23.28 -27.20
C GLU A 215 -1.24 22.19 -26.12
N GLU A 216 -1.75 22.53 -24.93
CA GLU A 216 -1.94 21.56 -23.85
C GLU A 216 -2.97 20.49 -24.21
N MET A 217 -4.05 20.87 -24.89
CA MET A 217 -5.01 19.91 -25.40
C MET A 217 -4.35 18.91 -26.37
N MET A 218 -3.56 19.38 -27.32
CA MET A 218 -2.85 18.52 -28.28
C MET A 218 -1.83 17.62 -27.57
N ARG A 219 -1.21 18.11 -26.50
CA ARG A 219 -0.31 17.34 -25.64
C ARG A 219 -1.03 16.17 -24.95
N VAL A 220 -2.21 16.41 -24.38
CA VAL A 220 -3.05 15.36 -23.77
C VAL A 220 -3.47 14.32 -24.81
N GLU A 221 -3.85 14.75 -26.00
CA GLU A 221 -4.29 13.84 -27.06
C GLU A 221 -3.14 12.99 -27.60
N ARG A 222 -1.95 13.58 -27.74
CA ARG A 222 -0.72 12.84 -28.07
C ARG A 222 -0.42 11.78 -27.02
N LEU A 223 -0.46 12.15 -25.74
CA LEU A 223 -0.26 11.20 -24.64
C LEU A 223 -1.23 10.02 -24.72
N ARG A 224 -2.54 10.28 -24.92
CA ARG A 224 -3.56 9.21 -25.06
C ARG A 224 -3.24 8.27 -26.21
N THR A 225 -2.74 8.82 -27.32
CA THR A 225 -2.40 8.05 -28.52
C THR A 225 -1.16 7.18 -28.29
N GLU A 226 -0.09 7.76 -27.76
CA GLU A 226 1.19 7.07 -27.50
C GLU A 226 1.06 5.98 -26.43
N THR A 227 0.25 6.22 -25.39
CA THR A 227 -0.03 5.24 -24.34
C THR A 227 -1.11 4.22 -24.72
N ARG A 228 -1.71 4.33 -25.91
CA ARG A 228 -2.85 3.52 -26.35
C ARG A 228 -4.08 3.62 -25.42
N LEU A 229 -4.22 4.73 -24.71
CA LEU A 229 -5.32 5.04 -23.78
C LEU A 229 -6.48 5.79 -24.45
N GLY A 230 -6.58 5.78 -25.78
CA GLY A 230 -7.63 6.49 -26.52
C GLY A 230 -9.07 6.14 -26.09
N ARG A 231 -9.32 4.92 -25.59
CA ARG A 231 -10.63 4.47 -25.09
C ARG A 231 -10.84 4.66 -23.59
N VAL A 232 -9.80 5.05 -22.87
CA VAL A 232 -9.86 5.28 -21.42
C VAL A 232 -10.44 6.67 -21.16
N HIS A 233 -11.24 6.80 -20.09
CA HIS A 233 -11.75 8.10 -19.69
C HIS A 233 -10.59 9.03 -19.32
N THR A 234 -10.56 10.22 -19.90
CA THR A 234 -9.55 11.23 -19.64
C THR A 234 -10.19 12.43 -18.97
N VAL A 235 -9.70 12.77 -17.78
CA VAL A 235 -10.11 13.95 -17.01
C VAL A 235 -8.93 14.91 -16.97
N VAL A 236 -9.15 16.15 -17.37
CA VAL A 236 -8.17 17.23 -17.26
C VAL A 236 -8.63 18.15 -16.14
N VAL A 237 -7.83 18.28 -15.08
CA VAL A 237 -8.07 19.19 -13.96
C VAL A 237 -7.17 20.40 -14.15
N THR A 238 -7.77 21.59 -14.12
CA THR A 238 -7.03 22.83 -14.29
C THR A 238 -7.38 23.87 -13.25
N ASP A 239 -6.39 24.65 -12.86
CA ASP A 239 -6.61 25.83 -12.02
C ASP A 239 -7.13 27.00 -12.85
N SER A 240 -7.36 26.90 -14.15
CA SER A 240 -7.90 28.00 -14.98
C SER A 240 -9.42 27.87 -15.24
N ASP A 241 -10.06 28.94 -15.71
CA ASP A 241 -11.44 28.86 -16.19
C ASP A 241 -11.48 28.09 -17.50
N VAL A 242 -12.41 27.14 -17.61
CA VAL A 242 -12.59 26.32 -18.82
C VAL A 242 -13.60 27.02 -19.71
N ALA A 243 -13.12 27.92 -20.57
CA ALA A 243 -13.98 28.78 -21.38
C ALA A 243 -14.67 28.05 -22.54
N GLU A 244 -14.05 27.01 -23.12
CA GLU A 244 -14.63 26.18 -24.19
C GLU A 244 -14.08 24.75 -24.11
N VAL A 245 -14.95 23.73 -24.10
CA VAL A 245 -14.56 22.32 -24.08
C VAL A 245 -14.55 21.79 -25.52
N PRO A 246 -13.40 21.45 -26.10
CA PRO A 246 -13.32 20.86 -27.43
C PRO A 246 -13.87 19.43 -27.45
N MET A 247 -14.53 19.04 -28.56
CA MET A 247 -15.17 17.73 -28.75
C MET A 247 -14.18 16.55 -28.95
N LEU A 248 -13.25 16.35 -28.02
CA LEU A 248 -12.27 15.24 -28.06
C LEU A 248 -12.58 14.11 -27.05
N GLY A 249 -13.78 14.12 -26.45
CA GLY A 249 -14.23 13.11 -25.50
C GLY A 249 -13.53 13.18 -24.12
N GLN A 250 -12.76 14.24 -23.87
CA GLN A 250 -12.11 14.53 -22.60
C GLN A 250 -13.05 15.31 -21.67
N VAL A 251 -12.96 15.09 -20.36
CA VAL A 251 -13.71 15.85 -19.35
C VAL A 251 -12.79 16.89 -18.73
N TRP A 252 -13.05 18.18 -18.97
CA TRP A 252 -12.28 19.28 -18.40
C TRP A 252 -12.98 19.82 -17.15
N LEU A 253 -12.25 19.88 -16.03
CA LEU A 253 -12.75 20.33 -14.73
C LEU A 253 -11.87 21.47 -14.22
N SER A 254 -12.50 22.58 -13.82
CA SER A 254 -11.79 23.67 -13.16
C SER A 254 -11.76 23.46 -11.65
N ALA A 255 -10.57 23.44 -11.06
CA ALA A 255 -10.35 23.38 -9.61
C ALA A 255 -10.73 24.69 -8.90
N ARG A 256 -10.85 25.81 -9.64
CA ARG A 256 -11.38 27.08 -9.08
C ARG A 256 -12.89 27.02 -8.83
N THR A 257 -13.64 26.35 -9.71
CA THR A 257 -15.11 26.34 -9.65
C THR A 257 -15.67 25.13 -8.91
N LEU A 258 -14.94 24.02 -8.87
CA LEU A 258 -15.35 22.79 -8.17
C LEU A 258 -14.54 22.58 -6.89
N ALA A 259 -15.24 22.58 -5.74
CA ALA A 259 -14.64 22.16 -4.48
C ALA A 259 -14.06 20.73 -4.58
N PRO A 260 -12.95 20.41 -3.87
CA PRO A 260 -12.25 19.13 -3.98
C PRO A 260 -13.14 17.89 -3.87
N ARG A 261 -14.12 17.91 -2.96
CA ARG A 261 -15.11 16.83 -2.78
C ARG A 261 -15.95 16.52 -4.02
N HIS A 262 -16.32 17.54 -4.80
CA HIS A 262 -17.14 17.36 -6.01
C HIS A 262 -16.30 16.82 -7.16
N LEU A 263 -15.03 17.24 -7.22
CA LEU A 263 -14.07 16.72 -8.18
C LEU A 263 -13.82 15.22 -7.95
N LEU A 264 -13.60 14.84 -6.69
CA LEU A 264 -13.50 13.42 -6.28
C LEU A 264 -14.75 12.62 -6.61
N ALA A 265 -15.94 13.15 -6.30
CA ALA A 265 -17.20 12.47 -6.59
C ALA A 265 -17.36 12.18 -8.09
N ARG A 266 -16.98 13.13 -8.95
CA ARG A 266 -17.08 13.00 -10.41
C ARG A 266 -16.07 11.98 -10.95
N ILE A 267 -14.84 12.01 -10.47
CA ILE A 267 -13.80 11.01 -10.81
C ILE A 267 -14.23 9.61 -10.38
N ASN A 268 -14.75 9.45 -9.16
CA ASN A 268 -15.21 8.16 -8.66
C ASN A 268 -16.40 7.61 -9.47
N GLY A 269 -17.32 8.48 -9.90
CA GLY A 269 -18.42 8.11 -10.79
C GLY A 269 -17.93 7.55 -12.13
N LEU A 270 -16.89 8.15 -12.72
CA LEU A 270 -16.27 7.67 -13.96
C LEU A 270 -15.58 6.30 -13.79
N LEU A 271 -15.08 6.02 -12.58
CA LEU A 271 -14.47 4.73 -12.23
C LEU A 271 -15.50 3.62 -11.94
N GLN A 272 -16.78 3.85 -12.28
CA GLN A 272 -17.94 2.97 -12.03
C GLN A 272 -18.11 2.58 -10.56
N ARG A 273 -17.58 3.39 -9.64
CA ARG A 273 -17.95 3.32 -8.23
C ARG A 273 -19.09 4.29 -8.02
N ASN A 274 -20.25 3.78 -7.61
CA ASN A 274 -21.33 4.65 -7.15
C ASN A 274 -20.75 5.54 -6.04
N ALA A 275 -20.67 6.85 -6.29
CA ALA A 275 -20.23 7.82 -5.30
C ALA A 275 -21.06 7.70 -4.02
N VAL A 276 -22.32 7.27 -4.11
CA VAL A 276 -23.22 7.02 -2.96
C VAL A 276 -22.76 5.84 -2.08
N ALA A 277 -21.94 4.92 -2.58
CA ALA A 277 -21.39 3.80 -1.80
C ALA A 277 -19.98 4.08 -1.23
N LEU A 278 -19.27 5.10 -1.75
CA LEU A 278 -17.96 5.57 -1.25
C LEU A 278 -18.03 6.90 -0.49
N LEU A 279 -19.14 7.64 -0.63
CA LEU A 279 -19.54 8.68 0.29
C LEU A 279 -20.25 7.99 1.44
N VAL A 280 -19.50 7.68 2.49
CA VAL A 280 -20.10 7.91 3.80
C VAL A 280 -19.32 9.02 4.49
N ASP A 281 -17.99 9.08 4.32
CA ASP A 281 -17.17 10.10 4.98
C ASP A 281 -15.77 10.23 4.37
N GLU A 282 -15.17 11.42 4.52
CA GLU A 282 -13.77 11.72 4.20
C GLU A 282 -12.81 10.76 4.94
N ARG A 283 -11.82 10.24 4.21
CA ARG A 283 -10.76 9.40 4.79
C ARG A 283 -9.57 10.29 5.10
N VAL A 284 -9.15 10.31 6.36
CA VAL A 284 -7.96 11.02 6.79
C VAL A 284 -6.79 10.05 6.97
N PRO A 285 -5.54 10.48 6.72
CA PRO A 285 -4.37 9.76 7.16
C PRO A 285 -4.50 9.42 8.65
N PHE A 286 -4.33 8.15 8.98
CA PHE A 286 -4.45 7.69 10.35
C PHE A 286 -3.60 6.45 10.51
N VAL A 287 -2.50 6.58 11.24
CA VAL A 287 -1.54 5.48 11.46
C VAL A 287 -1.61 5.04 12.91
N CYS A 288 -2.09 3.83 13.11
CA CYS A 288 -2.10 3.21 14.42
C CYS A 288 -1.91 1.69 14.28
N PRO A 289 -1.38 1.02 15.30
CA PRO A 289 -1.36 -0.44 15.30
C PRO A 289 -2.80 -0.99 15.37
N VAL A 290 -3.04 -2.03 14.58
CA VAL A 290 -4.33 -2.72 14.51
C VAL A 290 -4.09 -4.20 14.62
N GLU A 291 -4.81 -4.87 15.51
CA GLU A 291 -4.92 -6.33 15.47
C GLU A 291 -6.26 -6.71 14.87
N PHE A 292 -6.26 -7.79 14.10
CA PHE A 292 -7.48 -8.39 13.58
C PHE A 292 -7.42 -9.92 13.66
N ARG A 293 -8.59 -10.54 13.70
CA ARG A 293 -8.76 -11.97 13.43
C ARG A 293 -10.08 -12.21 12.73
N GLU A 294 -10.15 -13.24 11.89
CA GLU A 294 -11.45 -13.70 11.37
C GLU A 294 -12.30 -14.22 12.53
N VAL A 295 -13.61 -13.96 12.49
CA VAL A 295 -14.55 -14.43 13.53
C VAL A 295 -14.48 -15.96 13.63
N GLY A 296 -14.26 -16.47 14.85
CA GLY A 296 -14.03 -17.90 15.10
C GLY A 296 -12.59 -18.37 14.89
N GLY A 297 -11.69 -17.49 14.46
CA GLY A 297 -10.26 -17.75 14.35
C GLY A 297 -9.54 -17.70 15.71
N PHE A 298 -8.49 -18.50 15.84
CA PHE A 298 -7.73 -18.62 17.10
C PHE A 298 -6.60 -17.59 17.23
N SER A 299 -6.06 -17.08 16.13
CA SER A 299 -4.86 -16.24 16.14
C SER A 299 -5.17 -14.84 15.64
N TRP A 300 -4.82 -13.85 16.46
CA TRP A 300 -4.74 -12.45 16.04
C TRP A 300 -3.57 -12.25 15.07
N SER A 301 -3.72 -11.32 14.14
CA SER A 301 -2.66 -10.79 13.29
C SER A 301 -2.57 -9.30 13.54
N SER A 302 -1.35 -8.80 13.75
CA SER A 302 -1.10 -7.36 13.89
C SER A 302 -0.87 -6.73 12.53
N CYS A 303 -1.05 -5.43 12.42
CA CYS A 303 -0.77 -4.61 11.24
C CYS A 303 -0.85 -3.13 11.66
N TYR A 304 -0.81 -2.20 10.70
CA TYR A 304 -1.07 -0.79 10.96
C TYR A 304 -2.14 -0.24 10.02
N SER A 305 -2.91 0.74 10.48
CA SER A 305 -3.81 1.51 9.63
C SER A 305 -3.04 2.55 8.81
N SER A 306 -3.55 2.92 7.65
CA SER A 306 -3.02 4.07 6.89
C SER A 306 -4.08 5.12 6.58
N ALA A 307 -5.36 4.79 6.72
CA ALA A 307 -6.44 5.77 6.60
C ALA A 307 -7.67 5.35 7.40
N LEU A 308 -8.37 6.32 7.97
CA LEU A 308 -9.60 6.13 8.75
C LEU A 308 -10.73 6.98 8.17
N SER A 309 -11.93 6.42 8.13
CA SER A 309 -13.20 7.16 8.07
C SER A 309 -14.11 6.67 9.20
N PRO A 310 -15.19 7.40 9.55
CA PRO A 310 -16.21 6.94 10.48
C PRO A 310 -16.86 5.62 10.06
N GLY A 311 -16.86 5.27 8.77
CA GLY A 311 -17.41 4.01 8.26
C GLY A 311 -16.40 2.86 8.11
N GLY A 312 -15.09 3.11 8.16
CA GLY A 312 -14.12 2.05 7.95
C GLY A 312 -12.66 2.44 8.08
N LEU A 313 -11.80 1.42 8.05
CA LEU A 313 -10.36 1.51 8.22
C LEU A 313 -9.67 0.91 7.01
N PHE A 314 -8.61 1.55 6.52
CA PHE A 314 -7.68 0.88 5.62
C PHE A 314 -6.46 0.44 6.43
N VAL A 315 -6.15 -0.86 6.40
CA VAL A 315 -4.98 -1.44 7.05
C VAL A 315 -3.99 -1.99 6.03
N ARG A 316 -2.70 -1.81 6.30
CA ARG A 316 -1.60 -2.35 5.51
C ARG A 316 -1.02 -3.57 6.17
N THR A 317 -1.01 -4.69 5.45
CA THR A 317 -0.52 -5.98 5.97
C THR A 317 -0.14 -6.92 4.85
N LEU A 318 0.88 -7.75 5.05
CA LEU A 318 1.25 -8.81 4.12
C LEU A 318 0.22 -9.94 4.06
N VAL A 319 -0.59 -10.08 5.11
CA VAL A 319 -1.50 -11.21 5.32
C VAL A 319 -2.96 -10.76 5.41
N PRO A 320 -3.50 -10.06 4.38
CA PRO A 320 -4.86 -9.56 4.46
C PRO A 320 -5.88 -10.71 4.43
N ALA A 321 -6.97 -10.54 5.17
CA ALA A 321 -8.08 -11.48 5.15
C ALA A 321 -8.86 -11.44 3.82
N ARG A 322 -9.70 -12.45 3.59
CA ARG A 322 -10.47 -12.58 2.35
C ARG A 322 -11.57 -11.52 2.24
N PRO A 323 -11.88 -10.98 1.05
CA PRO A 323 -13.05 -10.13 0.85
C PRO A 323 -14.32 -10.81 1.33
N GLY A 324 -15.11 -10.10 2.12
CA GLY A 324 -16.31 -10.60 2.78
C GLY A 324 -16.07 -11.33 4.10
N ALA A 325 -14.82 -11.53 4.54
CA ALA A 325 -14.54 -12.09 5.85
C ALA A 325 -15.02 -11.13 6.95
N ALA A 326 -15.70 -11.70 7.95
CA ALA A 326 -16.04 -10.99 9.18
C ALA A 326 -14.83 -11.02 10.11
N LEU A 327 -14.46 -9.86 10.64
CA LEU A 327 -13.30 -9.67 11.50
C LEU A 327 -13.72 -9.19 12.89
N GLU A 328 -12.96 -9.59 13.89
CA GLU A 328 -12.83 -8.88 15.15
C GLU A 328 -11.59 -7.98 15.06
N LEU A 329 -11.72 -6.72 15.47
CA LEU A 329 -10.68 -5.70 15.38
C LEU A 329 -10.31 -5.15 16.75
N ARG A 330 -9.03 -4.81 16.92
CA ARG A 330 -8.49 -3.98 18.01
C ARG A 330 -7.65 -2.87 17.40
N ILE A 331 -8.06 -1.62 17.60
CA ILE A 331 -7.38 -0.44 17.09
C ILE A 331 -6.70 0.24 18.29
N HIS A 332 -5.38 0.24 18.32
CA HIS A 332 -4.58 0.76 19.42
C HIS A 332 -4.34 2.26 19.21
N LEU A 333 -5.06 3.11 19.94
CA LEU A 333 -4.96 4.56 19.79
C LEU A 333 -3.67 5.05 20.48
N PRO A 334 -2.70 5.59 19.74
CA PRO A 334 -1.39 5.88 20.32
C PRO A 334 -1.42 7.07 21.29
N THR A 335 -2.26 8.08 21.05
CA THR A 335 -2.35 9.29 21.89
C THR A 335 -3.06 9.03 23.22
N THR A 336 -4.18 8.29 23.21
CA THR A 336 -4.99 8.02 24.41
C THR A 336 -4.59 6.73 25.11
N ARG A 337 -3.82 5.85 24.46
CA ARG A 337 -3.52 4.47 24.88
C ARG A 337 -4.78 3.61 25.07
N GLU A 338 -5.92 4.06 24.54
CA GLU A 338 -7.15 3.27 24.53
C GLU A 338 -7.13 2.25 23.38
N VAL A 339 -7.76 1.11 23.60
CA VAL A 339 -7.98 0.11 22.54
C VAL A 339 -9.45 0.14 22.14
N LEU A 340 -9.71 0.53 20.89
CA LEU A 340 -11.05 0.45 20.32
C LEU A 340 -11.26 -0.93 19.72
N GLU A 341 -12.20 -1.68 20.29
CA GLU A 341 -12.59 -2.98 19.77
C GLU A 341 -13.88 -2.89 18.96
N GLY A 342 -14.03 -3.74 17.94
CA GLY A 342 -15.29 -3.81 17.19
C GLY A 342 -15.26 -4.83 16.06
N PRO A 343 -16.44 -5.25 15.58
CA PRO A 343 -16.51 -6.11 14.41
C PRO A 343 -16.29 -5.30 13.13
N GLY A 344 -15.71 -5.96 12.13
CA GLY A 344 -15.48 -5.42 10.81
C GLY A 344 -15.83 -6.41 9.71
N LEU A 345 -16.00 -5.90 8.49
CA LEU A 345 -16.16 -6.69 7.28
C LEU A 345 -15.09 -6.29 6.29
N VAL A 346 -14.38 -7.26 5.72
CA VAL A 346 -13.41 -6.97 4.65
C VAL A 346 -14.15 -6.58 3.38
N SER A 347 -14.12 -5.30 3.03
CA SER A 347 -14.76 -4.78 1.82
C SER A 347 -13.98 -5.16 0.56
N TRP A 348 -12.65 -5.10 0.65
CA TRP A 348 -11.70 -5.44 -0.40
C TRP A 348 -10.36 -5.85 0.23
N SER A 349 -9.56 -6.61 -0.51
CA SER A 349 -8.28 -7.16 -0.05
C SER A 349 -7.30 -7.25 -1.21
N ASN A 350 -6.08 -6.75 -0.99
CA ASN A 350 -4.98 -6.76 -1.94
C ASN A 350 -3.86 -7.63 -1.35
N PRO A 351 -3.68 -8.88 -1.82
CA PRO A 351 -2.63 -9.75 -1.31
C PRO A 351 -1.25 -9.21 -1.64
N TYR A 352 -0.24 -9.67 -0.90
CA TYR A 352 1.14 -9.35 -1.22
C TYR A 352 1.52 -9.90 -2.60
N ALA A 353 2.08 -9.02 -3.43
CA ALA A 353 2.77 -9.37 -4.66
C ALA A 353 4.20 -8.81 -4.58
N PRO A 354 5.23 -9.56 -4.99
CA PRO A 354 6.59 -9.04 -5.09
C PRO A 354 6.60 -7.78 -5.95
N ARG A 355 7.25 -6.70 -5.48
CA ARG A 355 7.26 -5.35 -6.09
C ARG A 355 7.87 -5.27 -7.52
N ARG A 356 8.14 -6.39 -8.17
CA ARG A 356 8.43 -6.47 -9.61
C ARG A 356 7.16 -6.38 -10.48
N SER A 357 5.98 -6.50 -9.87
CA SER A 357 4.68 -6.34 -10.50
C SER A 357 3.92 -5.20 -9.82
N ALA A 358 3.32 -4.32 -10.61
CA ALA A 358 2.26 -3.35 -10.26
C ALA A 358 1.76 -3.40 -8.79
N ALA A 359 2.29 -2.55 -7.91
CA ALA A 359 1.98 -2.61 -6.48
C ALA A 359 0.69 -1.84 -6.14
N TYR A 360 -0.43 -2.56 -6.02
CA TYR A 360 -1.60 -2.07 -5.29
C TYR A 360 -1.22 -1.76 -3.83
N PRO A 361 -1.95 -0.87 -3.12
CA PRO A 361 -1.72 -0.69 -1.69
C PRO A 361 -1.99 -2.03 -0.99
N LEU A 362 -0.90 -2.63 -0.50
CA LEU A 362 -0.89 -3.89 0.23
C LEU A 362 -1.83 -3.81 1.43
N GLY A 363 -2.68 -4.83 1.63
CA GLY A 363 -3.54 -4.94 2.80
C GLY A 363 -5.02 -5.03 2.45
N MET A 364 -5.89 -4.43 3.27
CA MET A 364 -7.34 -4.57 3.12
C MET A 364 -8.13 -3.38 3.64
N GLY A 365 -9.25 -3.09 2.98
CA GLY A 365 -10.25 -2.15 3.45
C GLY A 365 -11.27 -2.86 4.32
N ILE A 366 -11.49 -2.34 5.52
CA ILE A 366 -12.40 -2.90 6.51
C ILE A 366 -13.54 -1.91 6.74
N GLN A 367 -14.77 -2.35 6.55
CA GLN A 367 -15.96 -1.61 6.95
C GLN A 367 -16.30 -1.97 8.39
N PHE A 368 -16.59 -0.97 9.22
CA PHE A 368 -17.02 -1.21 10.60
C PHE A 368 -18.46 -1.72 10.65
N LEU A 369 -18.71 -2.72 11.49
CA LEU A 369 -20.05 -3.26 11.73
C LEU A 369 -20.53 -2.87 13.13
N GLY A 370 -21.76 -2.38 13.25
CA GLY A 370 -22.45 -2.25 14.54
C GLY A 370 -21.73 -1.41 15.62
N MET A 371 -20.87 -0.45 15.24
CA MET A 371 -20.23 0.41 16.23
C MET A 371 -21.24 1.30 16.95
N SER A 372 -21.09 1.42 18.27
CA SER A 372 -21.95 2.29 19.06
C SER A 372 -21.76 3.76 18.67
N PRO A 373 -22.80 4.60 18.78
CA PRO A 373 -22.69 6.04 18.49
C PRO A 373 -21.56 6.73 19.23
N ARG A 374 -21.27 6.31 20.47
CA ARG A 374 -20.14 6.82 21.28
C ARG A 374 -18.78 6.52 20.64
N ARG A 375 -18.57 5.29 20.14
CA ARG A 375 -17.31 4.91 19.47
C ARG A 375 -17.14 5.62 18.12
N LEU A 376 -18.25 5.76 17.36
CA LEU A 376 -18.23 6.56 16.13
C LEU A 376 -17.92 8.02 16.40
N MET A 377 -18.41 8.59 17.51
CA MET A 377 -18.10 9.95 17.93
C MET A 377 -16.62 10.10 18.31
N GLN A 378 -16.05 9.15 19.06
CA GLN A 378 -14.62 9.12 19.36
C GLN A 378 -13.76 9.06 18.08
N LEU A 379 -14.12 8.19 17.12
CA LEU A 379 -13.42 8.14 15.83
C LEU A 379 -13.57 9.44 15.04
N ARG A 380 -14.74 10.07 15.06
CA ARG A 380 -14.95 11.38 14.42
C ARG A 380 -14.15 12.49 15.07
N GLU A 381 -14.00 12.49 16.39
CA GLU A 381 -13.16 13.43 17.13
C GLU A 381 -11.68 13.24 16.79
N LEU A 382 -11.21 11.99 16.70
CA LEU A 382 -9.86 11.66 16.24
C LEU A 382 -9.61 12.15 14.82
N ILE A 383 -10.54 11.87 13.89
CA ILE A 383 -10.46 12.34 12.51
C ILE A 383 -10.33 13.87 12.47
N ARG A 384 -11.15 14.60 13.24
CA ARG A 384 -11.06 16.06 13.32
C ARG A 384 -9.71 16.51 13.86
N ALA A 385 -9.22 15.89 14.94
CA ALA A 385 -7.92 16.26 15.52
C ALA A 385 -6.76 16.04 14.53
N SER A 386 -6.81 14.97 13.74
CA SER A 386 -5.80 14.65 12.71
C SER A 386 -5.90 15.51 11.45
N SER A 387 -7.05 16.13 11.16
CA SER A 387 -7.21 17.03 10.00
C SER A 387 -6.65 18.45 10.21
N PHE A 388 -6.30 18.82 11.45
CA PHE A 388 -5.81 20.16 11.81
C PHE A 388 -4.35 20.19 12.29
N ALA A 389 -3.68 19.03 12.28
CA ALA A 389 -2.24 18.88 12.52
C ALA A 389 -1.53 18.70 11.18
#